data_AF-A0A3R7K9L5-F1
#
_entry.id   AF-A0A3R7K9L5-F1
#
_cell.length_a   1.000
_cell.length_b   1.000
_cell.length_c   1.000
_cell.angle_alpha   90.00
_cell.angle_beta   90.00
_cell.angle_gamma   90.00
#
_symmetry.space_group_name_H-M   'P 1'
#
loop_
_entity.id
_entity.type
_entity.pdbx_description
1 polymer ?
#
loop_
_entity_poly.entity_id
_entity_poly.type
_entity_poly.pdbx_seq_one_letter_code
_entity_poly.pdbx_strand_id
1 'polypeptide(L)'
;RTAALFAFRMRGWKCYSVDPAMEKGASERSKGWADVANLVVVRNKIENVRIALRRAIVVLVHAHVTLEQALSAVQTEEVCGVVTLPCCNWYSRQDELFGRGPDLVYDDFSVLSDHREIRLWVGGTLTSDVNTSNADLSLVSSVMKGCVRKERVEINHEEFVDHNSTEDNAMKQAEDLRKRHDGVLDFIGDALSELARDTSVMSQEEYIAEEQTIGSSLPSVVTSHLGTDTHILALGWHPRRLAVRLLLRDGYTDVYTISLAEKPTFIIEGSNGPSTRRGIQHLKLQLYKCHVNLDTTSVNERGDDDEPIQLDPCGYFVLQSSFALARVGEGDDEEEEEKITVSFENDKVPAPPVACILDAGFLFRGFRGRAKKHPAYFRRVCRTLDQLVAVCGHSATKTSPSASLICLTPRKQWRKKDFLTHPELGYDVQSLIAVGKQSPGTPVYVYCCFKQQGLRDLIAPTASLASNTCDENTITRDTALKTWLELENKLLLRQNELVGELVVIDSPSARMKAGEDEKKATCDQNNAAGSPKKVYVQATGEITHVRKFSNGMAFLSLELAGTGFDRPLQVFLACETLGWSPSMFTNVVSLLRKGDELVSVGYMARNARGHAMLQVEALSLARSGEYEAYN
;
A
#
# COMPACT_ATOMS: atom_id res chain seq x y z
N ARG A 1 13.83 5.28 -23.21
CA ARG A 1 13.34 6.53 -23.85
C ARG A 1 14.35 7.67 -23.69
N THR A 2 14.76 8.02 -22.47
CA THR A 2 15.77 9.06 -22.21
C THR A 2 17.07 8.88 -22.99
N ALA A 3 17.66 7.68 -22.97
CA ALA A 3 18.86 7.38 -23.74
C ALA A 3 18.68 7.56 -25.26
N ALA A 4 17.48 7.31 -25.80
CA ALA A 4 17.20 7.56 -27.22
C ALA A 4 17.14 9.07 -27.51
N LEU A 5 16.53 9.86 -26.63
CA LEU A 5 16.53 11.32 -26.74
C LEU A 5 17.96 11.87 -26.73
N PHE A 6 18.82 11.35 -25.85
CA PHE A 6 20.24 11.69 -25.83
C PHE A 6 20.95 11.27 -27.11
N ALA A 7 20.70 10.06 -27.62
CA ALA A 7 21.29 9.60 -28.88
C ALA A 7 20.94 10.54 -30.06
N PHE A 8 19.72 11.07 -30.10
CA PHE A 8 19.30 12.04 -31.12
C PHE A 8 19.93 13.44 -30.95
N ARG A 9 20.14 13.89 -29.71
CA ARG A 9 20.56 15.26 -29.41
C ARG A 9 22.07 15.42 -29.25
N MET A 10 22.77 14.39 -28.77
CA MET A 10 24.20 14.43 -28.46
C MET A 10 25.03 13.74 -29.54
N ARG A 11 25.26 14.45 -30.64
CA ARG A 11 26.11 13.94 -31.72
C ARG A 11 27.53 13.65 -31.20
N GLY A 12 28.08 12.51 -31.58
CA GLY A 12 29.41 12.06 -31.15
C GLY A 12 29.43 11.26 -29.84
N TRP A 13 28.31 11.15 -29.13
CA TRP A 13 28.18 10.31 -27.94
C TRP A 13 27.44 9.02 -28.24
N LYS A 14 27.94 7.91 -27.70
CA LYS A 14 27.26 6.61 -27.72
C LYS A 14 26.44 6.47 -26.44
N CYS A 15 25.13 6.27 -26.58
CA CYS A 15 24.20 6.21 -25.45
C CYS A 15 23.89 4.76 -25.09
N TYR A 16 24.18 4.36 -23.85
CA TYR A 16 23.81 3.05 -23.32
C TYR A 16 22.55 3.19 -22.46
N SER A 17 21.51 2.44 -22.81
CA SER A 17 20.28 2.32 -22.02
C SER A 17 20.30 0.98 -21.30
N VAL A 18 20.41 0.96 -19.97
CA VAL A 18 20.46 -0.26 -19.16
C VAL A 18 19.21 -0.32 -18.28
N ASP A 19 18.35 -1.31 -18.52
CA ASP A 19 17.11 -1.50 -17.74
C ASP A 19 16.58 -2.94 -17.93
N PRO A 20 16.43 -3.73 -16.84
CA PRO A 20 15.93 -5.10 -16.93
C PRO A 20 14.46 -5.21 -17.34
N ALA A 21 13.65 -4.16 -17.17
CA ALA A 21 12.22 -4.14 -17.47
C ALA A 21 11.90 -3.76 -18.93
N MET A 22 12.90 -3.42 -19.74
CA MET A 22 12.69 -3.14 -21.17
C MET A 22 12.17 -4.38 -21.92
N GLU A 23 11.08 -4.19 -22.67
CA GLU A 23 10.42 -5.24 -23.48
C GLU A 23 11.43 -6.06 -24.31
N LYS A 24 11.27 -7.39 -24.31
CA LYS A 24 12.02 -8.34 -25.16
C LYS A 24 11.14 -8.77 -26.34
N GLY A 25 11.70 -8.84 -27.55
CA GLY A 25 11.07 -9.52 -28.70
C GLY A 25 10.77 -8.63 -29.90
N ALA A 26 9.84 -9.07 -30.74
CA ALA A 26 9.50 -8.47 -32.03
C ALA A 26 8.50 -7.30 -31.96
N SER A 27 8.28 -6.73 -30.77
CA SER A 27 7.38 -5.57 -30.62
C SER A 27 7.88 -4.39 -31.46
N GLU A 28 6.96 -3.60 -32.03
CA GLU A 28 7.33 -2.42 -32.83
C GLU A 28 8.25 -1.47 -32.06
N ARG A 29 8.06 -1.37 -30.74
CA ARG A 29 8.93 -0.56 -29.85
C ARG A 29 10.36 -1.10 -29.79
N SER A 30 10.51 -2.43 -29.67
CA SER A 30 11.84 -3.06 -29.63
C SER A 30 12.56 -2.97 -30.97
N LYS A 31 11.83 -3.05 -32.10
CA LYS A 31 12.38 -2.80 -33.44
C LYS A 31 12.83 -1.34 -33.59
N GLY A 32 11.96 -0.39 -33.22
CA GLY A 32 12.26 1.04 -33.37
C GLY A 32 13.46 1.54 -32.56
N TRP A 33 13.85 0.89 -31.46
CA TRP A 33 15.08 1.24 -30.73
C TRP A 33 16.35 0.74 -31.40
N ALA A 34 16.27 -0.37 -32.16
CA ALA A 34 17.42 -0.89 -32.90
C ALA A 34 17.82 0.04 -34.06
N ASP A 35 16.86 0.79 -34.59
CA ASP A 35 17.06 1.73 -35.71
C ASP A 35 17.66 3.09 -35.26
N VAL A 36 17.75 3.35 -33.95
CA VAL A 36 18.33 4.59 -33.44
C VAL A 36 19.86 4.50 -33.45
N ALA A 37 20.47 5.25 -34.36
CA ALA A 37 21.93 5.36 -34.44
C ALA A 37 22.52 5.81 -33.10
N ASN A 38 23.65 5.19 -32.70
CA ASN A 38 24.38 5.46 -31.46
C ASN A 38 23.66 5.09 -30.15
N LEU A 39 22.52 4.38 -30.20
CA LEU A 39 21.86 3.81 -29.03
C LEU A 39 22.24 2.33 -28.85
N VAL A 40 22.63 1.95 -27.64
CA VAL A 40 22.83 0.55 -27.24
C VAL A 40 21.84 0.22 -26.13
N VAL A 41 21.02 -0.80 -26.35
CA VAL A 41 20.00 -1.24 -25.39
C VAL A 41 20.47 -2.50 -24.68
N VAL A 42 20.65 -2.43 -23.37
CA VAL A 42 21.07 -3.53 -22.50
C VAL A 42 19.93 -3.89 -21.55
N ARG A 43 19.35 -5.08 -21.75
CA ARG A 43 18.18 -5.56 -21.00
C ARG A 43 18.61 -6.42 -19.82
N ASN A 44 19.32 -5.82 -18.89
CA ASN A 44 19.85 -6.51 -17.72
C ASN A 44 19.91 -5.54 -16.54
N LYS A 45 20.05 -6.10 -15.34
CA LYS A 45 20.41 -5.37 -14.12
C LYS A 45 21.81 -4.77 -14.28
N ILE A 46 21.99 -3.51 -13.86
CA ILE A 46 23.26 -2.78 -14.04
C ILE A 46 24.43 -3.47 -13.33
N GLU A 47 24.15 -4.15 -12.22
CA GLU A 47 25.09 -4.93 -11.42
C GLU A 47 25.76 -6.05 -12.24
N ASN A 48 25.05 -6.57 -13.26
CA ASN A 48 25.50 -7.63 -14.16
C ASN A 48 26.11 -7.10 -15.47
N VAL A 49 26.25 -5.77 -15.61
CA VAL A 49 26.74 -5.14 -16.84
C VAL A 49 28.12 -4.57 -16.59
N ARG A 50 28.99 -4.66 -17.60
CA ARG A 50 30.28 -3.96 -17.63
C ARG A 50 30.38 -3.21 -18.94
N ILE A 51 30.57 -1.89 -18.87
CA ILE A 51 30.67 -1.02 -20.03
C ILE A 51 32.02 -0.33 -19.99
N ALA A 52 32.86 -0.61 -20.99
CA ALA A 52 34.15 0.04 -21.17
C ALA A 52 34.03 1.21 -22.15
N LEU A 53 34.48 2.39 -21.73
CA LEU A 53 34.42 3.63 -22.52
C LEU A 53 35.48 4.62 -22.03
N ARG A 54 35.80 5.65 -22.82
CA ARG A 54 36.88 6.60 -22.45
C ARG A 54 36.40 7.66 -21.47
N ARG A 55 35.22 8.23 -21.75
CA ARG A 55 34.60 9.31 -20.98
C ARG A 55 33.13 8.99 -20.78
N ALA A 56 32.63 9.18 -19.57
CA ALA A 56 31.26 8.81 -19.19
C ALA A 56 30.47 10.00 -18.67
N ILE A 57 29.20 10.09 -19.05
CA ILE A 57 28.18 10.83 -18.30
C ILE A 57 27.17 9.78 -17.83
N VAL A 58 27.00 9.65 -16.52
CA VAL A 58 26.11 8.65 -15.93
C VAL A 58 24.81 9.32 -15.55
N VAL A 59 23.70 8.87 -16.13
CA VAL A 59 22.37 9.45 -15.89
C VAL A 59 21.46 8.39 -15.27
N LEU A 60 21.07 8.61 -14.02
CA LEU A 60 20.21 7.74 -13.24
C LEU A 60 18.80 8.32 -13.22
N VAL A 61 18.00 8.00 -14.24
CA VAL A 61 16.58 8.36 -14.27
C VAL A 61 15.76 7.24 -13.65
N HIS A 62 15.11 7.49 -12.52
CA HIS A 62 14.28 6.49 -11.83
C HIS A 62 15.04 5.18 -11.50
N ALA A 63 16.34 5.29 -11.19
CA ALA A 63 17.18 4.12 -10.97
C ALA A 63 17.06 3.63 -9.52
N HIS A 64 16.83 2.32 -9.33
CA HIS A 64 16.77 1.66 -8.03
C HIS A 64 18.13 1.06 -7.62
N VAL A 65 19.18 1.87 -7.66
CA VAL A 65 20.56 1.51 -7.27
C VAL A 65 21.27 2.72 -6.66
N THR A 66 22.32 2.52 -5.88
CA THR A 66 23.16 3.63 -5.40
C THR A 66 24.04 4.17 -6.53
N LEU A 67 24.62 5.36 -6.34
CA LEU A 67 25.50 5.97 -7.33
C LEU A 67 26.76 5.13 -7.56
N GLU A 68 27.32 4.58 -6.48
CA GLU A 68 28.49 3.71 -6.49
C GLU A 68 28.20 2.39 -7.22
N GLN A 69 27.02 1.81 -6.99
CA GLN A 69 26.61 0.60 -7.70
C GLN A 69 26.52 0.85 -9.21
N ALA A 70 25.92 1.96 -9.63
CA ALA A 70 25.85 2.33 -11.05
C ALA A 70 27.24 2.58 -11.65
N LEU A 71 28.12 3.29 -10.93
CA LEU A 71 29.48 3.58 -11.38
C LEU A 71 30.37 2.34 -11.44
N SER A 72 30.14 1.34 -10.57
CA SER A 72 30.89 0.07 -10.60
C SER A 72 30.72 -0.72 -11.91
N ALA A 73 29.64 -0.46 -12.64
CA ALA A 73 29.37 -1.07 -13.94
C ALA A 73 30.10 -0.37 -15.10
N VAL A 74 30.67 0.82 -14.87
CA VAL A 74 31.29 1.67 -15.89
C VAL A 74 32.81 1.68 -15.69
N GLN A 75 33.53 1.07 -16.63
CA GLN A 75 34.98 1.14 -16.70
C GLN A 75 35.37 2.29 -17.62
N THR A 76 35.89 3.37 -17.05
CA THR A 76 36.22 4.59 -17.80
C THR A 76 37.49 5.26 -17.31
N GLU A 77 38.17 5.99 -18.19
CA GLU A 77 39.29 6.86 -17.81
C GLU A 77 38.78 8.08 -17.03
N GLU A 78 37.62 8.61 -17.43
CA GLU A 78 37.03 9.82 -16.85
C GLU A 78 35.50 9.69 -16.71
N VAL A 79 34.96 10.04 -15.55
CA VAL A 79 33.52 10.31 -15.37
C VAL A 79 33.35 11.82 -15.39
N CYS A 80 32.78 12.35 -16.46
CA CYS A 80 32.60 13.79 -16.67
C CYS A 80 31.50 14.36 -15.76
N GLY A 81 30.48 13.55 -15.46
CA GLY A 81 29.44 13.94 -14.51
C GLY A 81 28.43 12.85 -14.24
N VAL A 82 27.72 13.01 -13.13
CA VAL A 82 26.63 12.15 -12.69
C VAL A 82 25.38 12.99 -12.53
N VAL A 83 24.29 12.56 -13.15
CA VAL A 83 22.97 13.21 -13.08
C VAL A 83 21.98 12.21 -12.51
N THR A 84 21.24 12.62 -11.50
CA THR A 84 20.27 11.75 -10.84
C THR A 84 18.93 12.43 -10.77
N LEU A 85 17.88 11.66 -11.07
CA LEU A 85 16.49 11.99 -10.81
C LEU A 85 15.97 10.91 -9.85
N PRO A 86 16.28 11.04 -8.55
CA PRO A 86 15.90 10.04 -7.56
C PRO A 86 14.38 9.92 -7.52
N CYS A 87 13.90 8.69 -7.27
CA CYS A 87 12.48 8.40 -7.16
C CYS A 87 12.20 7.39 -6.06
N CYS A 88 10.91 7.21 -5.73
CA CYS A 88 10.46 6.25 -4.73
C CYS A 88 11.13 6.54 -3.37
N ASN A 89 11.98 5.63 -2.89
CA ASN A 89 12.71 5.73 -1.61
C ASN A 89 14.23 5.83 -1.81
N TRP A 90 14.70 6.27 -2.99
CA TRP A 90 16.13 6.34 -3.31
C TRP A 90 16.77 7.72 -3.10
N TYR A 91 16.02 8.71 -2.60
CA TYR A 91 16.54 10.06 -2.31
C TYR A 91 17.72 10.03 -1.34
N SER A 92 17.56 9.43 -0.17
CA SER A 92 18.67 9.32 0.81
C SER A 92 19.81 8.44 0.32
N ARG A 93 19.51 7.44 -0.53
CA ARG A 93 20.51 6.51 -1.09
C ARG A 93 21.28 7.06 -2.30
N GLN A 94 20.89 8.23 -2.80
CA GLN A 94 21.53 8.94 -3.90
C GLN A 94 21.85 10.39 -3.49
N ASP A 95 22.10 10.62 -2.20
CA ASP A 95 22.37 11.95 -1.64
C ASP A 95 23.86 12.29 -1.67
N GLU A 96 24.70 11.27 -1.61
CA GLU A 96 26.15 11.41 -1.62
C GLU A 96 26.74 10.47 -2.67
N LEU A 97 27.79 10.95 -3.33
CA LEU A 97 28.63 10.17 -4.20
C LEU A 97 30.02 10.12 -3.55
N PHE A 98 30.42 8.94 -3.04
CA PHE A 98 31.68 8.79 -2.29
C PHE A 98 31.82 9.77 -1.10
N GLY A 99 30.72 10.03 -0.38
CA GLY A 99 30.68 10.98 0.75
C GLY A 99 30.62 12.46 0.34
N ARG A 100 30.56 12.75 -0.97
CA ARG A 100 30.42 14.12 -1.51
C ARG A 100 28.98 14.39 -1.92
N GLY A 101 28.40 15.46 -1.39
CA GLY A 101 27.09 15.94 -1.83
C GLY A 101 27.09 16.49 -3.27
N PRO A 102 25.91 16.70 -3.87
CA PRO A 102 25.79 17.22 -5.23
C PRO A 102 26.32 18.66 -5.36
N ASP A 103 26.95 18.95 -6.50
CA ASP A 103 27.41 20.30 -6.85
C ASP A 103 26.25 21.23 -7.17
N LEU A 104 25.16 20.67 -7.69
CA LEU A 104 23.96 21.40 -8.04
C LEU A 104 22.73 20.55 -7.75
N VAL A 105 21.78 21.15 -7.05
CA VAL A 105 20.44 20.60 -6.83
C VAL A 105 19.42 21.61 -7.32
N TYR A 106 18.44 21.17 -8.10
CA TYR A 106 17.33 22.00 -8.52
C TYR A 106 16.06 21.18 -8.75
N ASP A 107 14.92 21.83 -8.61
CA ASP A 107 13.63 21.31 -9.05
C ASP A 107 13.39 21.70 -10.51
N ASP A 108 12.94 20.76 -11.35
CA ASP A 108 12.51 21.02 -12.73
C ASP A 108 11.00 20.79 -12.84
N PHE A 109 10.23 21.86 -13.07
CA PHE A 109 8.77 21.79 -13.18
C PHE A 109 8.28 21.02 -14.41
N SER A 110 9.15 20.71 -15.37
CA SER A 110 8.84 19.81 -16.48
C SER A 110 8.86 18.33 -16.07
N VAL A 111 9.41 18.01 -14.89
CA VAL A 111 9.38 16.67 -14.32
C VAL A 111 8.08 16.50 -13.52
N LEU A 112 7.14 15.73 -14.07
CA LEU A 112 5.82 15.48 -13.49
C LEU A 112 5.81 14.55 -12.25
N SER A 113 6.92 14.51 -11.50
CA SER A 113 7.04 13.79 -10.23
C SER A 113 6.91 14.77 -9.06
N ASP A 114 6.31 14.35 -7.95
CA ASP A 114 6.06 15.24 -6.80
C ASP A 114 7.34 15.93 -6.29
N HIS A 115 8.47 15.20 -6.26
CA HIS A 115 9.74 15.72 -5.78
C HIS A 115 10.49 16.53 -6.84
N ARG A 116 10.36 16.19 -8.13
CA ARG A 116 10.93 16.90 -9.30
C ARG A 116 12.41 17.31 -9.20
N GLU A 117 13.12 16.71 -8.25
CA GLU A 117 14.48 17.09 -7.87
C GLU A 117 15.47 16.43 -8.81
N ILE A 118 16.41 17.23 -9.30
CA ILE A 118 17.54 16.83 -10.11
C ILE A 118 18.81 17.17 -9.34
N ARG A 119 19.70 16.19 -9.22
CA ARG A 119 21.01 16.36 -8.58
C ARG A 119 22.12 16.09 -9.57
N LEU A 120 23.14 16.93 -9.53
CA LEU A 120 24.25 16.89 -10.46
C LEU A 120 25.58 16.93 -9.71
N TRP A 121 26.49 16.06 -10.12
CA TRP A 121 27.90 16.05 -9.73
C TRP A 121 28.74 16.26 -10.98
N VAL A 122 29.65 17.21 -10.92
CA VAL A 122 30.72 17.41 -11.89
C VAL A 122 31.92 16.57 -11.44
N GLY A 123 32.40 15.70 -12.33
CA GLY A 123 33.41 14.70 -11.99
C GLY A 123 32.83 13.53 -11.17
N GLY A 124 33.56 12.40 -11.12
CA GLY A 124 33.09 11.19 -10.44
C GLY A 124 34.19 10.30 -9.85
N THR A 125 35.33 10.87 -9.44
CA THR A 125 36.46 10.12 -8.85
C THR A 125 36.65 10.42 -7.37
N LEU A 126 37.10 9.40 -6.61
CA LEU A 126 37.39 9.46 -5.16
C LEU A 126 38.41 10.53 -4.73
N THR A 127 39.22 11.03 -5.65
CA THR A 127 40.39 11.86 -5.36
C THR A 127 40.59 12.94 -6.41
N SER A 128 39.91 14.06 -6.28
CA SER A 128 40.43 15.36 -6.72
C SER A 128 39.51 16.48 -6.26
N ASP A 129 40.10 17.60 -5.86
CA ASP A 129 39.49 18.90 -6.04
C ASP A 129 39.12 19.01 -7.52
N VAL A 130 37.86 18.70 -7.85
CA VAL A 130 37.37 18.78 -9.22
C VAL A 130 37.44 20.24 -9.59
N ASN A 131 38.23 20.56 -10.61
CA ASN A 131 38.35 21.92 -11.10
C ASN A 131 37.03 22.35 -11.76
N THR A 132 36.10 22.87 -10.96
CA THR A 132 34.78 23.34 -11.36
C THR A 132 34.82 24.64 -12.16
N SER A 133 36.00 25.25 -12.33
CA SER A 133 36.19 26.51 -13.06
C SER A 133 35.67 26.51 -14.51
N ASN A 134 35.61 25.33 -15.13
CA ASN A 134 35.10 25.15 -16.50
C ASN A 134 33.60 24.79 -16.56
N ALA A 135 32.96 24.49 -15.42
CA ALA A 135 31.55 24.17 -15.36
C ALA A 135 30.77 25.43 -14.97
N ASP A 136 30.01 25.99 -15.90
CA ASP A 136 29.05 27.05 -15.58
C ASP A 136 27.90 26.45 -14.76
N LEU A 137 28.08 26.48 -13.43
CA LEU A 137 27.05 26.12 -12.45
C LEU A 137 26.14 27.31 -12.13
N SER A 138 26.37 28.47 -12.76
CA SER A 138 25.46 29.60 -12.62
C SER A 138 24.22 29.33 -13.48
N LEU A 139 23.08 29.18 -12.81
CA LEU A 139 21.79 28.99 -13.47
C LEU A 139 21.32 30.31 -14.11
N VAL A 140 22.03 30.81 -15.12
CA VAL A 140 21.69 32.07 -15.79
C VAL A 140 20.32 31.92 -16.46
N SER A 141 19.37 32.76 -16.03
CA SER A 141 17.91 32.52 -16.14
C SER A 141 17.33 32.43 -17.56
N SER A 142 18.12 32.65 -18.61
CA SER A 142 17.63 32.67 -19.98
C SER A 142 17.40 31.27 -20.58
N VAL A 143 18.05 30.23 -20.06
CA VAL A 143 18.00 28.85 -20.62
C VAL A 143 17.05 27.92 -19.85
N MET A 144 16.80 28.19 -18.57
CA MET A 144 16.09 27.29 -17.63
C MET A 144 14.74 27.88 -17.18
N LYS A 145 13.78 28.03 -18.11
CA LYS A 145 12.41 28.41 -17.73
C LYS A 145 11.76 27.27 -16.95
N GLY A 146 11.39 27.52 -15.69
CA GLY A 146 10.71 26.54 -14.85
C GLY A 146 11.63 25.63 -14.05
N CYS A 147 12.84 26.09 -13.68
CA CYS A 147 13.71 25.39 -12.72
C CYS A 147 13.97 26.24 -11.47
N VAL A 148 14.07 25.63 -10.29
CA VAL A 148 14.36 26.31 -9.01
C VAL A 148 15.56 25.67 -8.33
N ARG A 149 16.65 26.44 -8.15
CA ARG A 149 17.87 25.98 -7.45
C ARG A 149 17.58 25.77 -5.96
N LYS A 150 18.15 24.71 -5.38
CA LYS A 150 18.26 24.52 -3.94
C LYS A 150 19.68 24.83 -3.48
N GLU A 151 19.80 25.60 -2.41
CA GLU A 151 21.07 25.85 -1.73
C GLU A 151 21.12 24.98 -0.46
N ARG A 152 22.24 24.29 -0.25
CA ARG A 152 22.48 23.51 0.95
C ARG A 152 22.86 24.48 2.07
N VAL A 153 21.98 24.64 3.06
CA VAL A 153 22.27 25.43 4.26
C VAL A 153 23.04 24.52 5.22
N GLU A 154 24.36 24.71 5.32
CA GLU A 154 25.17 24.07 6.35
C GLU A 154 24.87 24.75 7.69
N ILE A 155 24.18 24.04 8.58
CA ILE A 155 23.98 24.48 9.95
C ILE A 155 25.24 24.12 10.73
N ASN A 156 26.18 25.06 10.84
CA ASN A 156 27.36 24.91 11.68
C ASN A 156 26.93 24.82 13.15
N HIS A 157 27.09 23.65 13.76
CA HIS A 157 26.74 23.38 15.15
C HIS A 157 27.80 23.84 16.17
N GLU A 158 28.80 24.63 15.80
CA GLU A 158 29.96 24.91 16.67
C GLU A 158 30.15 26.34 17.19
N GLU A 159 29.29 27.31 16.87
CA GLU A 159 29.42 28.66 17.46
C GLU A 159 28.07 29.18 17.94
N PHE A 160 27.68 28.81 19.16
CA PHE A 160 26.89 29.64 20.09
C PHE A 160 26.86 28.93 21.46
N VAL A 161 28.01 28.84 22.12
CA VAL A 161 28.04 28.65 23.57
C VAL A 161 27.80 30.02 24.19
N ASP A 162 26.52 30.38 24.29
CA ASP A 162 26.12 31.42 25.23
C ASP A 162 25.66 30.71 26.52
N HIS A 163 26.52 30.78 27.53
CA HIS A 163 26.23 30.31 28.88
C HIS A 163 25.20 31.24 29.51
N ASN A 164 23.90 31.05 29.25
CA ASN A 164 22.79 31.47 30.13
C ASN A 164 21.41 31.13 29.53
N SER A 165 20.94 29.89 29.73
CA SER A 165 19.53 29.54 30.05
C SER A 165 19.34 28.02 29.88
N THR A 166 19.21 27.31 31.01
CA THR A 166 18.96 25.86 31.03
C THR A 166 17.60 25.47 30.41
N GLU A 167 16.66 26.41 30.33
CA GLU A 167 15.33 26.19 29.75
C GLU A 167 15.33 26.31 28.21
N ASP A 168 16.03 27.28 27.62
CA ASP A 168 16.06 27.41 26.14
C ASP A 168 16.84 26.27 25.48
N ASN A 169 17.87 25.74 26.15
CA ASN A 169 18.60 24.56 25.68
C ASN A 169 17.74 23.28 25.76
N ALA A 170 16.88 23.15 26.78
CA ALA A 170 15.94 22.03 26.88
C ALA A 170 14.83 22.13 25.83
N MET A 171 14.29 23.33 25.58
CA MET A 171 13.31 23.58 24.51
C MET A 171 13.89 23.32 23.13
N LYS A 172 15.10 23.81 22.83
CA LYS A 172 15.77 23.54 21.55
C LYS A 172 16.08 22.05 21.35
N GLN A 173 16.56 21.36 22.38
CA GLN A 173 16.78 19.90 22.31
C GLN A 173 15.46 19.13 22.11
N ALA A 174 14.38 19.53 22.76
CA ALA A 174 13.06 18.94 22.58
C ALA A 174 12.51 19.19 21.17
N GLU A 175 12.74 20.36 20.60
CA GLU A 175 12.33 20.72 19.25
C GLU A 175 13.14 20.01 18.16
N ASP A 176 14.45 19.82 18.38
CA ASP A 176 15.29 19.02 17.50
C ASP A 176 14.97 17.51 17.57
N LEU A 177 14.63 16.99 18.75
CA LEU A 177 14.13 15.63 18.91
C LEU A 177 12.75 15.45 18.25
N ARG A 178 11.86 16.44 18.37
CA ARG A 178 10.58 16.46 17.67
C ARG A 178 10.75 16.48 16.16
N LYS A 179 11.67 17.27 15.60
CA LYS A 179 11.97 17.25 14.14
C LYS A 179 12.49 15.90 13.65
N ARG A 180 13.13 15.12 14.51
CA ARG A 180 13.62 13.77 14.19
C ARG A 180 12.53 12.69 14.31
N HIS A 181 11.49 12.92 15.12
CA HIS A 181 10.40 11.98 15.34
C HIS A 181 9.17 12.35 14.51
N ASP A 182 9.00 11.68 13.35
CA ASP A 182 7.75 11.71 12.56
C ASP A 182 6.76 10.66 13.12
N GLY A 183 5.95 11.07 14.12
CA GLY A 183 5.00 10.22 14.85
C GLY A 183 3.58 10.26 14.30
N VAL A 184 2.67 9.40 14.79
CA VAL A 184 1.27 9.35 14.31
C VAL A 184 0.51 10.64 14.64
N LEU A 185 0.80 11.27 15.77
CA LEU A 185 0.15 12.52 16.17
C LEU A 185 0.60 13.70 15.30
N ASP A 186 1.87 13.74 14.88
CA ASP A 186 2.35 14.70 13.88
C ASP A 186 1.63 14.47 12.54
N PHE A 187 1.37 13.22 12.16
CA PHE A 187 0.58 12.90 10.97
C PHE A 187 -0.82 13.49 11.00
N ILE A 188 -1.57 13.21 12.06
CA ILE A 188 -2.93 13.73 12.19
C ILE A 188 -2.90 15.26 12.27
N GLY A 189 -1.95 15.82 13.01
CA GLY A 189 -1.79 17.26 13.21
C GLY A 189 -1.47 18.01 11.92
N ASP A 190 -0.50 17.57 11.14
CA ASP A 190 -0.14 18.28 9.91
C ASP A 190 -1.24 18.11 8.85
N ALA A 191 -1.84 16.92 8.72
CA ALA A 191 -2.92 16.69 7.76
C ALA A 191 -4.13 17.60 8.04
N LEU A 192 -4.49 17.79 9.31
CA LEU A 192 -5.53 18.74 9.70
C LEU A 192 -5.09 20.20 9.56
N SER A 193 -3.81 20.51 9.77
CA SER A 193 -3.26 21.86 9.57
C SER A 193 -3.27 22.27 8.09
N GLU A 194 -2.96 21.34 7.19
CA GLU A 194 -3.04 21.56 5.75
C GLU A 194 -4.48 21.76 5.29
N LEU A 195 -5.43 21.00 5.85
CA LEU A 195 -6.87 21.19 5.60
C LEU A 195 -7.37 22.58 6.04
N ALA A 196 -6.81 23.14 7.11
CA ALA A 196 -7.16 24.47 7.61
C ALA A 196 -6.58 25.61 6.76
N ARG A 197 -5.71 25.33 5.77
CA ARG A 197 -5.20 26.35 4.85
C ARG A 197 -6.28 26.72 3.83
N ASP A 198 -6.35 28.02 3.55
CA ASP A 198 -7.46 28.68 2.89
C ASP A 198 -7.76 28.15 1.47
N THR A 199 -9.02 28.28 1.05
CA THR A 199 -9.53 27.88 -0.29
C THR A 199 -8.75 28.46 -1.48
N SER A 200 -7.95 29.51 -1.25
CA SER A 200 -7.14 30.20 -2.25
C SER A 200 -5.89 29.42 -2.72
N VAL A 201 -5.56 28.29 -2.10
CA VAL A 201 -4.36 27.49 -2.42
C VAL A 201 -4.65 26.37 -3.44
N MET A 202 -5.90 25.93 -3.59
CA MET A 202 -6.28 24.91 -4.58
C MET A 202 -6.51 25.52 -5.96
N SER A 203 -5.95 24.90 -6.99
CA SER A 203 -6.25 25.27 -8.37
C SER A 203 -7.69 24.93 -8.74
N GLN A 204 -8.32 25.72 -9.63
CA GLN A 204 -9.68 25.45 -10.12
C GLN A 204 -9.83 24.05 -10.75
N GLU A 205 -8.74 23.54 -11.33
CA GLU A 205 -8.69 22.20 -11.94
C GLU A 205 -8.67 21.09 -10.88
N GLU A 206 -7.91 21.24 -9.80
CA GLU A 206 -7.93 20.31 -8.67
C GLU A 206 -9.27 20.34 -7.94
N TYR A 207 -9.87 21.52 -7.82
CA TYR A 207 -11.20 21.74 -7.26
C TYR A 207 -12.27 20.92 -8.01
N ILE A 208 -12.37 21.11 -9.33
CA ILE A 208 -13.34 20.40 -10.17
C ILE A 208 -13.07 18.90 -10.20
N ALA A 209 -11.80 18.49 -10.24
CA ALA A 209 -11.44 17.08 -10.24
C ALA A 209 -11.85 16.37 -8.94
N GLU A 210 -11.63 16.98 -7.76
CA GLU A 210 -12.08 16.38 -6.50
C GLU A 210 -13.60 16.37 -6.36
N GLU A 211 -14.28 17.43 -6.80
CA GLU A 211 -15.74 17.49 -6.77
C GLU A 211 -16.38 16.40 -7.64
N GLN A 212 -15.84 16.16 -8.83
CA GLN A 212 -16.27 15.06 -9.70
C GLN A 212 -15.93 13.68 -9.12
N THR A 213 -14.77 13.53 -8.48
CA THR A 213 -14.28 12.27 -7.91
C THR A 213 -15.10 11.84 -6.71
N ILE A 214 -15.35 12.76 -5.76
CA ILE A 214 -16.09 12.48 -4.52
C ILE A 214 -17.60 12.55 -4.78
N GLY A 215 -18.07 13.55 -5.54
CA GLY A 215 -19.49 13.78 -5.81
C GLY A 215 -20.20 12.67 -6.58
N SER A 216 -19.50 11.95 -7.45
CA SER A 216 -20.08 10.84 -8.22
C SER A 216 -20.01 9.48 -7.51
N SER A 217 -19.10 9.30 -6.55
CA SER A 217 -18.81 8.00 -5.94
C SER A 217 -19.38 7.84 -4.53
N LEU A 218 -19.48 8.93 -3.76
CA LEU A 218 -19.91 8.89 -2.37
C LEU A 218 -21.37 8.45 -2.17
N PRO A 219 -22.37 9.00 -2.90
CA PRO A 219 -23.78 8.73 -2.61
C PRO A 219 -24.17 7.26 -2.76
N SER A 220 -23.73 6.62 -3.85
CA SER A 220 -24.11 5.23 -4.18
C SER A 220 -23.46 4.15 -3.30
N VAL A 221 -22.32 4.47 -2.67
CA VAL A 221 -21.53 3.48 -1.91
C VAL A 221 -21.77 3.59 -0.41
N VAL A 222 -22.08 4.79 0.09
CA VAL A 222 -22.45 4.99 1.50
C VAL A 222 -23.85 4.43 1.76
N THR A 223 -24.82 4.62 0.84
CA THR A 223 -26.19 4.10 1.01
C THR A 223 -26.29 2.57 1.01
N SER A 224 -25.38 1.84 0.34
CA SER A 224 -25.41 0.36 0.33
C SER A 224 -24.80 -0.29 1.57
N HIS A 225 -24.05 0.45 2.38
CA HIS A 225 -23.29 -0.10 3.52
C HIS A 225 -23.49 0.63 4.85
N LEU A 226 -24.15 1.78 4.86
CA LEU A 226 -24.49 2.54 6.06
C LEU A 226 -25.95 3.00 6.00
N GLY A 227 -26.70 2.69 7.06
CA GLY A 227 -28.03 3.29 7.27
C GLY A 227 -27.92 4.80 7.50
N THR A 228 -28.91 5.56 7.07
CA THR A 228 -28.98 7.03 7.24
C THR A 228 -28.97 7.48 8.71
N ASP A 229 -29.27 6.57 9.62
CA ASP A 229 -29.27 6.73 11.07
C ASP A 229 -27.91 6.38 11.72
N THR A 230 -26.84 6.27 10.92
CA THR A 230 -25.49 6.00 11.41
C THR A 230 -24.77 7.30 11.74
N HIS A 231 -24.11 7.36 12.90
CA HIS A 231 -23.24 8.47 13.27
C HIS A 231 -21.89 8.35 12.55
N ILE A 232 -21.59 9.28 11.64
CA ILE A 232 -20.44 9.21 10.75
C ILE A 232 -19.44 10.32 11.10
N LEU A 233 -18.19 9.97 11.36
CA LEU A 233 -17.08 10.91 11.40
C LEU A 233 -16.45 11.02 10.01
N ALA A 234 -16.71 12.12 9.31
CA ALA A 234 -16.19 12.39 7.98
C ALA A 234 -14.83 13.10 8.06
N LEU A 235 -13.81 12.46 7.51
CA LEU A 235 -12.45 12.97 7.35
C LEU A 235 -12.24 13.30 5.87
N GLY A 236 -12.58 14.53 5.49
CA GLY A 236 -12.44 15.03 4.12
C GLY A 236 -11.22 15.92 3.94
N TRP A 237 -10.57 15.81 2.78
CA TRP A 237 -9.50 16.73 2.38
C TRP A 237 -10.02 18.05 1.76
N HIS A 238 -11.26 18.05 1.28
CA HIS A 238 -11.80 19.20 0.56
C HIS A 238 -12.04 20.40 1.50
N PRO A 239 -11.53 21.61 1.19
CA PRO A 239 -11.65 22.79 2.07
C PRO A 239 -13.11 23.15 2.42
N ARG A 240 -14.02 22.94 1.47
CA ARG A 240 -15.48 23.14 1.66
C ARG A 240 -16.19 21.96 2.34
N ARG A 241 -15.47 20.97 2.85
CA ARG A 241 -16.01 19.76 3.50
C ARG A 241 -17.04 19.03 2.63
N LEU A 242 -16.72 18.83 1.35
CA LEU A 242 -17.62 18.28 0.33
C LEU A 242 -18.27 16.96 0.77
N ALA A 243 -17.51 16.04 1.37
CA ALA A 243 -18.05 14.76 1.84
C ALA A 243 -19.13 14.93 2.92
N VAL A 244 -18.98 15.91 3.82
CA VAL A 244 -19.99 16.23 4.83
C VAL A 244 -21.26 16.74 4.16
N ARG A 245 -21.15 17.65 3.20
CA ARG A 245 -22.31 18.20 2.48
C ARG A 245 -23.10 17.12 1.75
N LEU A 246 -22.40 16.26 1.02
CA LEU A 246 -23.02 15.18 0.26
C LEU A 246 -23.76 14.20 1.18
N LEU A 247 -23.16 13.82 2.32
CA LEU A 247 -23.85 12.99 3.32
C LEU A 247 -25.12 13.67 3.87
N LEU A 248 -25.04 14.96 4.23
CA LEU A 248 -26.21 15.69 4.73
C LEU A 248 -27.31 15.79 3.66
N ARG A 249 -26.95 15.98 2.38
CA ARG A 249 -27.90 16.01 1.25
C ARG A 249 -28.54 14.65 0.99
N ASP A 250 -27.81 13.57 1.22
CA ASP A 250 -28.30 12.19 1.08
C ASP A 250 -29.15 11.72 2.27
N GLY A 251 -29.43 12.62 3.23
CA GLY A 251 -30.37 12.38 4.34
C GLY A 251 -29.73 11.82 5.62
N TYR A 252 -28.40 11.81 5.73
CA TYR A 252 -27.72 11.49 6.98
C TYR A 252 -27.84 12.66 7.95
N THR A 253 -28.30 12.42 9.19
CA THR A 253 -28.54 13.48 10.19
C THR A 253 -27.39 13.67 11.17
N ASP A 254 -26.57 12.64 11.34
CA ASP A 254 -25.55 12.57 12.38
C ASP A 254 -24.15 12.50 11.78
N VAL A 255 -23.77 13.58 11.09
CA VAL A 255 -22.47 13.73 10.44
C VAL A 255 -21.56 14.62 11.29
N TYR A 256 -20.36 14.15 11.57
CA TYR A 256 -19.36 14.79 12.40
C TYR A 256 -18.07 15.03 11.62
N THR A 257 -17.26 15.97 12.10
CA THR A 257 -15.93 16.29 11.57
C THR A 257 -15.03 16.79 12.70
N ILE A 258 -13.72 16.76 12.49
CA ILE A 258 -12.74 17.20 13.49
C ILE A 258 -11.87 18.36 12.97
N SER A 259 -11.35 19.16 13.88
CA SER A 259 -10.27 20.13 13.61
C SER A 259 -9.28 20.18 14.77
N LEU A 260 -8.14 20.83 14.55
CA LEU A 260 -7.19 21.14 15.61
C LEU A 260 -7.79 22.15 16.58
N ALA A 261 -7.78 21.82 17.88
CA ALA A 261 -8.16 22.75 18.94
C ALA A 261 -6.94 23.54 19.44
N GLU A 262 -5.82 22.84 19.62
CA GLU A 262 -4.58 23.38 20.16
C GLU A 262 -3.38 22.85 19.36
N LYS A 263 -2.26 23.57 19.40
CA LYS A 263 -1.00 23.08 18.79
C LYS A 263 -0.52 21.85 19.57
N PRO A 264 0.03 20.82 18.91
CA PRO A 264 0.56 19.66 19.60
C PRO A 264 1.68 20.06 20.57
N THR A 265 1.60 19.55 21.80
CA THR A 265 2.59 19.80 22.85
C THR A 265 3.48 18.58 23.04
N PHE A 266 4.75 18.80 23.34
CA PHE A 266 5.73 17.73 23.53
C PHE A 266 6.44 17.91 24.88
N ILE A 267 6.50 16.83 25.66
CA ILE A 267 7.07 16.77 27.00
C ILE A 267 8.04 15.59 27.05
N ILE A 268 9.17 15.74 27.74
CA ILE A 268 10.11 14.64 27.98
C ILE A 268 9.99 14.21 29.44
N GLU A 269 9.62 12.95 29.68
CA GLU A 269 9.57 12.36 31.02
C GLU A 269 10.74 11.40 31.26
N GLY A 270 11.38 11.51 32.43
CA GLY A 270 12.41 10.58 32.89
C GLY A 270 13.35 11.19 33.94
N SER A 271 13.63 10.45 35.02
CA SER A 271 14.66 10.79 36.01
C SER A 271 16.06 10.78 35.38
N ASN A 272 17.04 11.42 36.03
CA ASN A 272 18.44 11.71 35.62
C ASN A 272 19.33 10.52 35.14
N GLY A 273 18.77 9.39 34.69
CA GLY A 273 19.47 8.27 34.06
C GLY A 273 19.28 8.24 32.53
N PRO A 274 20.31 7.83 31.76
CA PRO A 274 20.29 7.84 30.29
C PRO A 274 19.44 6.75 29.62
N SER A 275 18.87 5.79 30.36
CA SER A 275 18.13 4.64 29.82
C SER A 275 16.60 4.71 29.94
N THR A 276 16.04 5.79 30.51
CA THR A 276 14.59 5.88 30.83
C THR A 276 13.91 7.15 30.33
N ARG A 277 14.50 7.87 29.37
CA ARG A 277 13.88 9.09 28.81
C ARG A 277 12.82 8.72 27.77
N ARG A 278 11.57 9.10 28.03
CA ARG A 278 10.44 8.95 27.12
C ARG A 278 9.95 10.30 26.61
N GLY A 279 9.64 10.35 25.32
CA GLY A 279 8.90 11.45 24.72
C GLY A 279 7.40 11.21 24.90
N ILE A 280 6.69 12.23 25.35
CA ILE A 280 5.23 12.26 25.41
C ILE A 280 4.73 13.41 24.56
N GLN A 281 3.82 13.11 23.63
CA GLN A 281 3.20 14.10 22.77
C GLN A 281 1.69 14.11 23.02
N HIS A 282 1.11 15.30 23.13
CA HIS A 282 -0.34 15.49 23.22
C HIS A 282 -0.87 16.23 22.00
N LEU A 283 -2.02 15.78 21.51
CA LEU A 283 -2.75 16.41 20.41
C LEU A 283 -4.23 16.51 20.80
N LYS A 284 -4.78 17.72 20.73
CA LYS A 284 -6.18 17.99 21.09
C LYS A 284 -6.99 18.35 19.84
N LEU A 285 -8.03 17.57 19.58
CA LEU A 285 -8.90 17.70 18.40
C LEU A 285 -10.32 18.07 18.83
N GLN A 286 -10.87 19.15 18.28
CA GLN A 286 -12.27 19.52 18.49
C GLN A 286 -13.17 18.71 17.56
N LEU A 287 -14.18 18.05 18.12
CA LEU A 287 -15.25 17.39 17.37
C LEU A 287 -16.41 18.37 17.13
N TYR A 288 -16.93 18.40 15.91
CA TYR A 288 -18.12 19.17 15.54
C TYR A 288 -19.20 18.27 14.93
N LYS A 289 -20.45 18.53 15.30
CA LYS A 289 -21.62 18.05 14.56
C LYS A 289 -21.93 19.04 13.44
N CYS A 290 -22.22 18.53 12.24
CA CYS A 290 -22.43 19.34 11.06
C CYS A 290 -23.92 19.43 10.71
N HIS A 291 -24.39 20.64 10.38
CA HIS A 291 -25.75 20.90 9.94
C HIS A 291 -25.74 21.80 8.70
N VAL A 292 -26.73 21.61 7.81
CA VAL A 292 -27.00 22.53 6.69
C VAL A 292 -28.13 23.46 7.10
N ASN A 293 -27.94 24.76 6.94
CA ASN A 293 -28.98 25.75 7.21
C ASN A 293 -29.79 26.01 5.93
N LEU A 294 -31.02 25.49 5.87
CA LEU A 294 -31.91 25.60 4.71
C LEU A 294 -32.57 26.99 4.57
N ASP A 295 -32.42 27.87 5.57
CA ASP A 295 -33.14 29.15 5.64
C ASP A 295 -32.40 30.35 5.01
N THR A 296 -31.16 30.17 4.55
CA THR A 296 -30.37 31.24 3.90
C THR A 296 -30.32 31.08 2.39
N THR A 297 -31.37 31.52 1.69
CA THR A 297 -31.30 31.82 0.24
C THR A 297 -30.52 33.12 0.02
N SER A 298 -29.22 33.14 0.31
CA SER A 298 -28.33 34.21 -0.15
C SER A 298 -27.66 33.75 -1.42
N VAL A 299 -28.28 34.10 -2.56
CA VAL A 299 -27.67 33.98 -3.89
C VAL A 299 -26.44 34.88 -3.90
N ASN A 300 -25.24 34.28 -3.81
CA ASN A 300 -24.00 35.01 -4.03
C ASN A 300 -23.90 35.36 -5.53
N GLU A 301 -23.52 36.60 -5.86
CA GLU A 301 -23.39 37.13 -7.24
C GLU A 301 -22.36 36.39 -8.14
N ARG A 302 -21.75 35.30 -7.65
CA ARG A 302 -20.83 34.42 -8.41
C ARG A 302 -21.49 33.15 -8.96
N GLY A 303 -22.76 32.87 -8.68
CA GLY A 303 -23.42 31.64 -9.14
C GLY A 303 -22.89 30.36 -8.50
N ASP A 304 -22.23 30.47 -7.34
CA ASP A 304 -21.83 29.34 -6.50
C ASP A 304 -22.97 29.10 -5.49
N ASP A 305 -23.81 28.10 -5.76
CA ASP A 305 -24.88 27.61 -4.88
C ASP A 305 -24.29 26.85 -3.66
N ASP A 306 -23.42 27.50 -2.88
CA ASP A 306 -22.84 26.87 -1.69
C ASP A 306 -23.73 27.05 -0.46
N GLU A 307 -24.40 25.98 -0.05
CA GLU A 307 -25.05 25.90 1.26
C GLU A 307 -23.98 25.94 2.38
N PRO A 308 -24.02 26.91 3.32
CA PRO A 308 -23.06 27.00 4.41
C PRO A 308 -23.28 25.88 5.43
N ILE A 309 -22.21 25.17 5.80
CA ILE A 309 -22.24 24.15 6.86
C ILE A 309 -22.03 24.84 8.21
N GLN A 310 -22.98 24.67 9.12
CA GLN A 310 -22.85 25.08 10.51
C GLN A 310 -22.17 23.97 11.33
N LEU A 311 -21.27 24.37 12.25
CA LEU A 311 -20.45 23.47 13.04
C LEU A 311 -20.72 23.67 14.52
N ASP A 312 -21.37 22.68 15.14
CA ASP A 312 -21.72 22.71 16.55
C ASP A 312 -20.70 21.88 17.37
N PRO A 313 -19.92 22.50 18.27
CA PRO A 313 -18.87 21.82 19.02
C PRO A 313 -19.46 20.77 19.97
N CYS A 314 -18.89 19.57 19.94
CA CYS A 314 -19.37 18.40 20.69
C CYS A 314 -18.42 17.93 21.80
N GLY A 315 -17.25 18.56 21.95
CA GLY A 315 -16.18 18.13 22.86
C GLY A 315 -14.85 17.92 22.15
N TYR A 316 -13.88 17.37 22.88
CA TYR A 316 -12.49 17.23 22.45
C TYR A 316 -12.03 15.77 22.51
N PHE A 317 -11.37 15.30 21.45
CA PHE A 317 -10.49 14.14 21.57
C PHE A 317 -9.12 14.61 22.08
N VAL A 318 -8.62 13.94 23.10
CA VAL A 318 -7.26 14.13 23.62
C VAL A 318 -6.46 12.87 23.28
N LEU A 319 -5.49 13.02 22.40
CA LEU A 319 -4.59 11.96 21.98
C LEU A 319 -3.26 12.15 22.68
N GLN A 320 -2.74 11.08 23.28
CA GLN A 320 -1.42 11.06 23.90
C GLN A 320 -0.59 9.95 23.27
N SER A 321 0.59 10.29 22.78
CA SER A 321 1.60 9.35 22.29
C SER A 321 2.76 9.27 23.27
N SER A 322 3.29 8.06 23.49
CA SER A 322 4.48 7.80 24.30
C SER A 322 5.45 6.89 23.56
N PHE A 323 6.73 7.30 23.48
CA PHE A 323 7.79 6.58 22.79
C PHE A 323 9.17 6.75 23.47
N ALA A 324 10.08 5.81 23.25
CA ALA A 324 11.45 5.90 23.75
C ALA A 324 12.31 6.85 22.90
N LEU A 325 13.17 7.65 23.54
CA LEU A 325 14.13 8.51 22.86
C LEU A 325 15.48 7.78 22.75
N ALA A 326 15.77 7.20 21.57
CA ALA A 326 17.06 6.54 21.30
C ALA A 326 18.22 7.56 21.19
N ARG A 327 19.44 7.15 21.60
CA ARG A 327 20.66 7.97 21.41
C ARG A 327 21.18 7.88 19.97
N VAL A 328 21.79 8.97 19.52
CA VAL A 328 22.57 9.00 18.27
C VAL A 328 23.75 8.04 18.41
N GLY A 329 23.77 6.96 17.63
CA GLY A 329 24.95 6.08 17.46
C GLY A 329 24.88 4.68 18.05
N GLU A 330 23.76 4.25 18.66
CA GLU A 330 23.53 2.83 18.96
C GLU A 330 22.69 2.20 17.84
N GLY A 331 23.11 1.02 17.39
CA GLY A 331 22.49 0.31 16.26
C GLY A 331 21.00 0.02 16.47
N ASP A 332 20.28 -0.11 15.35
CA ASP A 332 18.84 -0.35 15.21
C ASP A 332 18.37 -1.69 15.83
N ASP A 333 18.58 -1.89 17.13
CA ASP A 333 18.02 -3.02 17.86
C ASP A 333 16.76 -2.55 18.60
N GLU A 334 15.61 -2.86 17.98
CA GLU A 334 14.23 -2.77 18.48
C GLU A 334 13.70 -1.34 18.75
N GLU A 335 13.16 -0.67 17.70
CA GLU A 335 12.28 0.49 17.86
C GLU A 335 11.09 0.12 18.79
N GLU A 336 11.13 0.53 20.06
CA GLU A 336 9.99 0.41 20.98
C GLU A 336 8.73 0.98 20.31
N GLU A 337 7.65 0.19 20.25
CA GLU A 337 6.42 0.62 19.59
C GLU A 337 5.82 1.88 20.25
N GLU A 338 5.61 2.93 19.45
CA GLU A 338 4.86 4.13 19.85
C GLU A 338 3.47 3.74 20.38
N LYS A 339 3.21 4.02 21.67
CA LYS A 339 1.93 3.74 22.32
C LYS A 339 1.05 4.97 22.31
N ILE A 340 -0.15 4.83 21.74
CA ILE A 340 -1.11 5.92 21.61
C ILE A 340 -2.37 5.59 22.42
N THR A 341 -2.79 6.54 23.24
CA THR A 341 -4.06 6.52 23.98
C THR A 341 -4.94 7.68 23.54
N VAL A 342 -6.23 7.40 23.38
CA VAL A 342 -7.25 8.40 23.04
C VAL A 342 -8.26 8.48 24.17
N SER A 343 -8.61 9.69 24.60
CA SER A 343 -9.71 9.98 25.52
C SER A 343 -10.61 11.07 24.94
N PHE A 344 -11.81 11.21 25.50
CA PHE A 344 -12.77 12.23 25.12
C PHE A 344 -13.13 13.10 26.31
N GLU A 345 -12.99 14.41 26.14
CA GLU A 345 -13.27 15.42 27.13
C GLU A 345 -14.47 16.28 26.66
N ASN A 346 -15.51 16.32 27.48
CA ASN A 346 -16.64 17.21 27.30
C ASN A 346 -17.24 17.54 28.66
N ASP A 347 -17.83 18.73 28.83
CA ASP A 347 -18.37 19.26 30.08
C ASP A 347 -19.60 18.44 30.57
N LYS A 348 -19.37 17.20 31.02
CA LYS A 348 -20.32 16.24 31.60
C LYS A 348 -21.36 15.63 30.64
N VAL A 349 -21.21 15.80 29.33
CA VAL A 349 -22.04 15.13 28.33
C VAL A 349 -21.28 13.91 27.77
N PRO A 350 -21.93 12.74 27.61
CA PRO A 350 -21.28 11.56 27.04
C PRO A 350 -20.81 11.82 25.60
N ALA A 351 -19.77 11.12 25.19
CA ALA A 351 -19.25 11.21 23.83
C ALA A 351 -20.35 10.84 22.81
N PRO A 352 -20.43 11.54 21.66
CA PRO A 352 -21.37 11.17 20.61
C PRO A 352 -21.07 9.75 20.12
N PRO A 353 -22.08 8.90 19.81
CA PRO A 353 -21.91 7.49 19.49
C PRO A 353 -21.46 7.29 18.04
N VAL A 354 -20.34 7.91 17.65
CA VAL A 354 -19.72 7.74 16.32
C VAL A 354 -19.48 6.25 16.07
N ALA A 355 -20.02 5.75 14.95
CA ALA A 355 -19.99 4.33 14.61
C ALA A 355 -19.12 4.02 13.37
N CYS A 356 -18.95 4.99 12.46
CA CYS A 356 -18.16 4.81 11.25
C CYS A 356 -17.26 6.03 10.98
N ILE A 357 -16.04 5.78 10.51
CA ILE A 357 -15.16 6.80 9.93
C ILE A 357 -15.27 6.75 8.40
N LEU A 358 -15.50 7.90 7.78
CA LEU A 358 -15.42 8.07 6.33
C LEU A 358 -14.13 8.83 5.98
N ASP A 359 -13.13 8.13 5.44
CA ASP A 359 -11.90 8.70 4.89
C ASP A 359 -12.13 9.11 3.42
N ALA A 360 -12.47 10.38 3.21
CA ALA A 360 -12.60 11.01 1.89
C ALA A 360 -11.29 11.69 1.48
N GLY A 361 -10.23 10.87 1.39
CA GLY A 361 -8.91 11.30 0.93
C GLY A 361 -7.97 11.86 2.01
N PHE A 362 -8.42 11.97 3.26
CA PHE A 362 -7.62 12.47 4.39
C PHE A 362 -6.32 11.67 4.58
N LEU A 363 -6.44 10.35 4.72
CA LEU A 363 -5.27 9.49 4.91
C LEU A 363 -4.38 9.51 3.67
N PHE A 364 -4.94 9.39 2.47
CA PHE A 364 -4.17 9.39 1.23
C PHE A 364 -3.34 10.66 1.05
N ARG A 365 -3.93 11.82 1.34
CA ARG A 365 -3.27 13.13 1.21
C ARG A 365 -2.28 13.39 2.35
N GLY A 366 -2.60 13.04 3.58
CA GLY A 366 -1.70 13.21 4.73
C GLY A 366 -0.36 12.46 4.58
N PHE A 367 -0.32 11.43 3.74
CA PHE A 367 0.90 10.68 3.42
C PHE A 367 1.69 11.20 2.22
N ARG A 368 1.17 12.22 1.51
CA ARG A 368 1.89 12.88 0.43
C ARG A 368 3.08 13.63 1.04
N GLY A 369 4.28 13.44 0.49
CA GLY A 369 5.50 14.12 0.95
C GLY A 369 6.17 13.57 2.23
N ARG A 370 5.57 12.61 2.95
CA ARG A 370 6.20 12.01 4.15
C ARG A 370 7.25 10.95 3.81
N ALA A 371 8.35 10.94 4.56
CA ALA A 371 9.46 9.99 4.41
C ALA A 371 9.11 8.58 4.95
N LYS A 372 8.35 8.50 6.06
CA LYS A 372 7.95 7.21 6.66
C LYS A 372 6.70 6.65 5.98
N LYS A 373 6.90 5.67 5.10
CA LYS A 373 5.84 4.96 4.37
C LYS A 373 5.76 3.46 4.74
N HIS A 374 6.23 3.08 5.93
CA HIS A 374 6.27 1.67 6.32
C HIS A 374 4.86 1.14 6.66
N PRO A 375 4.51 -0.10 6.27
CA PRO A 375 3.20 -0.71 6.57
C PRO A 375 2.80 -0.64 8.05
N ALA A 376 3.76 -0.81 8.97
CA ALA A 376 3.52 -0.76 10.41
C ALA A 376 2.99 0.62 10.87
N TYR A 377 3.55 1.70 10.34
CA TYR A 377 3.12 3.07 10.65
C TYR A 377 1.67 3.32 10.20
N PHE A 378 1.33 2.90 8.97
CA PHE A 378 -0.06 2.98 8.48
C PHE A 378 -1.04 2.23 9.39
N ARG A 379 -0.67 1.03 9.86
CA ARG A 379 -1.51 0.26 10.79
C ARG A 379 -1.71 1.01 12.11
N ARG A 380 -0.69 1.69 12.63
CA ARG A 380 -0.81 2.52 13.84
C ARG A 380 -1.77 3.70 13.64
N VAL A 381 -1.74 4.35 12.48
CA VAL A 381 -2.72 5.39 12.13
C VAL A 381 -4.14 4.82 12.13
N CYS A 382 -4.39 3.69 11.45
CA CYS A 382 -5.71 3.05 11.44
C CYS A 382 -6.19 2.63 12.84
N ARG A 383 -5.32 2.07 13.69
CA ARG A 383 -5.68 1.75 15.08
C ARG A 383 -6.02 3.01 15.87
N THR A 384 -5.33 4.12 15.63
CA THR A 384 -5.64 5.40 16.29
C THR A 384 -7.01 5.91 15.88
N LEU A 385 -7.37 5.77 14.59
CA LEU A 385 -8.71 6.06 14.09
C LEU A 385 -9.78 5.17 14.74
N ASP A 386 -9.53 3.87 14.89
CA ASP A 386 -10.43 2.97 15.62
C ASP A 386 -10.61 3.38 17.09
N GLN A 387 -9.54 3.86 17.75
CA GLN A 387 -9.63 4.34 19.12
C GLN A 387 -10.53 5.58 19.24
N LEU A 388 -10.56 6.49 18.25
CA LEU A 388 -11.50 7.61 18.23
C LEU A 388 -12.96 7.11 18.26
N VAL A 389 -13.28 6.09 17.46
CA VAL A 389 -14.61 5.46 17.42
C VAL A 389 -14.90 4.72 18.74
N ALA A 390 -13.92 3.99 19.29
CA ALA A 390 -14.10 3.21 20.51
C ALA A 390 -14.43 4.09 21.73
N VAL A 391 -13.78 5.25 21.86
CA VAL A 391 -14.01 6.20 22.95
C VAL A 391 -15.39 6.86 22.86
N CYS A 392 -15.93 6.97 21.65
CA CYS A 392 -17.28 7.47 21.38
C CYS A 392 -18.42 6.55 21.86
N GLY A 393 -18.11 5.32 22.30
CA GLY A 393 -19.06 4.40 22.90
C GLY A 393 -19.94 3.70 21.85
N HIS A 394 -19.97 2.37 21.89
CA HIS A 394 -20.89 1.59 21.06
C HIS A 394 -22.25 1.52 21.76
N SER A 395 -23.27 2.20 21.22
CA SER A 395 -24.65 1.82 21.53
C SER A 395 -24.89 0.43 20.93
N ALA A 396 -24.73 -0.59 21.74
CA ALA A 396 -24.95 -2.00 21.41
C ALA A 396 -26.45 -2.25 21.17
N THR A 397 -26.99 -1.86 20.01
CA THR A 397 -28.38 -2.20 19.64
C THR A 397 -28.63 -2.43 18.14
N LYS A 398 -27.61 -2.47 17.27
CA LYS A 398 -27.84 -2.81 15.84
C LYS A 398 -27.35 -4.20 15.49
N THR A 399 -28.30 -5.01 15.03
CA THR A 399 -28.21 -6.40 14.57
C THR A 399 -27.66 -6.54 13.14
N SER A 400 -27.23 -5.44 12.50
CA SER A 400 -26.67 -5.44 11.14
C SER A 400 -25.17 -5.10 11.15
N PRO A 401 -24.35 -5.74 10.30
CA PRO A 401 -22.94 -5.41 10.15
C PRO A 401 -22.79 -4.07 9.43
N SER A 402 -22.63 -2.97 10.17
CA SER A 402 -22.29 -1.66 9.62
C SER A 402 -20.78 -1.53 9.44
N ALA A 403 -20.33 -0.91 8.34
CA ALA A 403 -18.92 -0.64 8.12
C ALA A 403 -18.37 0.28 9.23
N SER A 404 -17.20 -0.04 9.78
CA SER A 404 -16.51 0.76 10.81
C SER A 404 -15.59 1.82 10.19
N LEU A 405 -15.04 1.53 9.00
CA LEU A 405 -14.23 2.46 8.22
C LEU A 405 -14.59 2.33 6.74
N ILE A 406 -14.91 3.45 6.10
CA ILE A 406 -15.06 3.56 4.64
C ILE A 406 -13.96 4.45 4.12
N CYS A 407 -13.20 3.97 3.14
CA CYS A 407 -12.09 4.72 2.55
C CYS A 407 -12.26 4.90 1.05
N LEU A 408 -12.13 6.14 0.58
CA LEU A 408 -12.15 6.54 -0.84
C LEU A 408 -10.74 6.87 -1.30
N THR A 409 -10.28 6.30 -2.43
CA THR A 409 -8.94 6.59 -2.96
C THR A 409 -8.82 6.53 -4.49
N PRO A 410 -8.15 7.50 -5.14
CA PRO A 410 -7.98 7.58 -6.61
C PRO A 410 -6.70 6.91 -7.20
N ARG A 411 -5.93 6.15 -6.41
CA ARG A 411 -4.66 5.43 -6.75
C ARG A 411 -3.43 6.25 -7.21
N LYS A 412 -2.37 6.15 -6.39
CA LYS A 412 -0.98 5.81 -6.81
C LYS A 412 -0.23 5.20 -5.61
N GLN A 413 0.18 3.94 -5.72
CA GLN A 413 1.03 3.15 -4.79
C GLN A 413 0.60 2.89 -3.34
N TRP A 414 -0.40 3.61 -2.79
CA TRP A 414 -0.91 3.36 -1.45
C TRP A 414 -2.22 2.57 -1.53
N ARG A 415 -2.28 1.41 -0.86
CA ARG A 415 -3.46 0.54 -0.67
C ARG A 415 -3.70 -0.50 -1.76
N LYS A 416 -2.96 -1.61 -1.67
CA LYS A 416 -3.58 -2.92 -1.92
C LYS A 416 -4.51 -3.23 -0.74
N LYS A 417 -5.61 -3.95 -1.01
CA LYS A 417 -6.52 -4.53 -0.01
C LYS A 417 -5.76 -5.11 1.19
N ASP A 418 -4.61 -5.73 0.91
CA ASP A 418 -3.60 -6.31 1.81
C ASP A 418 -3.28 -5.46 3.05
N PHE A 419 -3.24 -4.12 2.94
CA PHE A 419 -2.93 -3.24 4.07
C PHE A 419 -4.07 -3.14 5.08
N LEU A 420 -5.31 -3.10 4.59
CA LEU A 420 -6.51 -3.02 5.42
C LEU A 420 -6.91 -4.40 5.94
N THR A 421 -6.62 -5.47 5.20
CA THR A 421 -6.89 -6.86 5.60
C THR A 421 -5.85 -7.45 6.56
N HIS A 422 -4.93 -6.63 7.08
CA HIS A 422 -3.90 -7.11 7.99
C HIS A 422 -4.54 -7.64 9.30
N PRO A 423 -4.13 -8.82 9.81
CA PRO A 423 -4.75 -9.42 10.99
C PRO A 423 -4.82 -8.49 12.22
N GLU A 424 -3.77 -7.69 12.43
CA GLU A 424 -3.70 -6.71 13.54
C GLU A 424 -4.79 -5.62 13.52
N LEU A 425 -5.43 -5.36 12.38
CA LEU A 425 -6.51 -4.37 12.27
C LEU A 425 -7.89 -4.97 12.55
N GLY A 426 -8.03 -6.30 12.41
CA GLY A 426 -9.28 -7.02 12.64
C GLY A 426 -10.41 -6.62 11.70
N TYR A 427 -10.09 -6.15 10.49
CA TYR A 427 -11.10 -5.79 9.49
C TYR A 427 -11.37 -6.95 8.52
N ASP A 428 -12.64 -7.18 8.21
CA ASP A 428 -13.06 -7.77 6.94
C ASP A 428 -13.27 -6.65 5.92
N VAL A 429 -12.58 -6.71 4.78
CA VAL A 429 -12.52 -5.60 3.82
C VAL A 429 -13.22 -5.99 2.54
N GLN A 430 -14.25 -5.23 2.18
CA GLN A 430 -14.93 -5.30 0.90
C GLN A 430 -14.39 -4.17 0.00
N SER A 431 -13.97 -4.51 -1.23
CA SER A 431 -13.65 -3.49 -2.23
C SER A 431 -14.80 -3.31 -3.20
N LEU A 432 -15.09 -2.05 -3.52
CA LEU A 432 -15.98 -1.67 -4.60
C LEU A 432 -15.22 -0.74 -5.54
N ILE A 433 -15.37 -0.97 -6.85
CA ILE A 433 -14.85 -0.06 -7.86
C ILE A 433 -16.01 0.81 -8.32
N ALA A 434 -16.01 2.08 -7.90
CA ALA A 434 -16.97 3.05 -8.40
C ALA A 434 -16.51 3.50 -9.80
N VAL A 435 -16.94 2.76 -10.84
CA VAL A 435 -16.73 3.17 -12.24
C VAL A 435 -17.96 3.95 -12.70
N GLY A 436 -17.90 5.28 -12.60
CA GLY A 436 -18.91 6.14 -13.19
C GLY A 436 -18.95 5.99 -14.71
N LYS A 437 -20.14 5.85 -15.30
CA LYS A 437 -20.37 5.79 -16.77
C LYS A 437 -20.05 7.10 -17.51
N GLN A 438 -19.67 8.17 -16.83
CA GLN A 438 -19.59 9.52 -17.39
C GLN A 438 -18.26 10.22 -17.03
N SER A 439 -17.13 9.67 -17.48
CA SER A 439 -15.92 10.40 -17.94
C SER A 439 -14.73 9.43 -18.02
N PRO A 440 -13.73 9.66 -18.87
CA PRO A 440 -12.52 8.83 -18.94
C PRO A 440 -11.53 9.15 -17.80
N GLY A 441 -12.02 9.25 -16.56
CA GLY A 441 -11.25 9.57 -15.35
C GLY A 441 -10.71 8.33 -14.63
N THR A 442 -9.67 8.54 -13.82
CA THR A 442 -9.03 7.50 -12.98
C THR A 442 -10.06 6.83 -12.05
N PRO A 443 -10.13 5.49 -11.98
CA PRO A 443 -11.11 4.81 -11.13
C PRO A 443 -10.90 5.12 -9.65
N VAL A 444 -12.00 5.42 -8.94
CA VAL A 444 -12.02 5.57 -7.49
C VAL A 444 -12.33 4.21 -6.87
N TYR A 445 -11.47 3.81 -5.93
CA TYR A 445 -11.66 2.59 -5.15
C TYR A 445 -12.29 2.96 -3.84
N VAL A 446 -13.34 2.23 -3.48
CA VAL A 446 -13.97 2.32 -2.17
C VAL A 446 -13.69 1.04 -1.41
N TYR A 447 -13.16 1.18 -0.20
CA TYR A 447 -12.92 0.07 0.71
C TYR A 447 -13.83 0.21 1.91
N CYS A 448 -14.71 -0.77 2.13
CA CYS A 448 -15.58 -0.85 3.29
C CYS A 448 -15.00 -1.90 4.26
N CYS A 449 -14.61 -1.46 5.45
CA CYS A 449 -13.99 -2.29 6.48
C CYS A 449 -15.00 -2.56 7.60
N PHE A 450 -15.28 -3.83 7.86
CA PHE A 450 -16.16 -4.31 8.92
C PHE A 450 -15.33 -4.90 10.05
N LYS A 451 -15.58 -4.53 11.30
CA LYS A 451 -14.90 -5.17 12.44
C LYS A 451 -15.35 -6.62 12.57
N GLN A 452 -14.39 -7.54 12.56
CA GLN A 452 -14.67 -8.95 12.86
C GLN A 452 -15.09 -9.05 14.33
N GLN A 453 -16.36 -9.34 14.58
CA GLN A 453 -16.80 -9.72 15.93
C GLN A 453 -16.02 -10.97 16.33
N GLY A 454 -15.45 -10.96 17.54
CA GLY A 454 -14.58 -12.02 18.02
C GLY A 454 -15.22 -13.40 17.81
N LEU A 455 -14.53 -14.25 17.07
CA LEU A 455 -14.96 -15.59 16.64
C LEU A 455 -15.26 -16.58 17.79
N ARG A 456 -15.24 -16.14 19.06
CA ARG A 456 -15.56 -16.97 20.23
C ARG A 456 -17.06 -17.10 20.48
N ASP A 457 -17.89 -16.18 20.01
CA ASP A 457 -19.34 -16.20 20.32
C ASP A 457 -20.21 -16.89 19.25
N LEU A 458 -19.66 -17.13 18.04
CA LEU A 458 -20.36 -17.80 16.93
C LEU A 458 -20.33 -19.34 16.99
N ILE A 459 -19.63 -19.92 17.96
CA ILE A 459 -19.55 -21.39 18.16
C ILE A 459 -20.64 -21.88 19.15
N ALA A 460 -21.47 -20.98 19.68
CA ALA A 460 -22.66 -21.40 20.41
C ALA A 460 -23.73 -21.93 19.44
N PRO A 461 -24.28 -23.14 19.64
CA PRO A 461 -25.33 -23.66 18.78
C PRO A 461 -26.66 -23.03 19.19
N THR A 462 -27.01 -21.88 18.62
CA THR A 462 -28.36 -21.31 18.76
C THR A 462 -29.16 -21.55 17.49
N ALA A 463 -30.12 -22.45 17.65
CA ALA A 463 -31.17 -22.74 16.69
C ALA A 463 -32.07 -21.52 16.46
N SER A 464 -32.48 -21.36 15.20
CA SER A 464 -33.67 -20.66 14.69
C SER A 464 -33.89 -19.19 15.11
N LEU A 465 -33.86 -18.30 14.12
CA LEU A 465 -35.01 -17.47 13.74
C LEU A 465 -34.69 -16.75 12.42
N ALA A 466 -35.36 -17.19 11.35
CA ALA A 466 -35.36 -16.52 10.07
C ALA A 466 -36.14 -15.21 10.19
N SER A 467 -35.45 -14.08 10.00
CA SER A 467 -36.09 -12.80 9.65
C SER A 467 -35.72 -12.47 8.21
N ASN A 468 -36.72 -12.56 7.34
CA ASN A 468 -36.66 -12.28 5.91
C ASN A 468 -36.39 -10.79 5.65
N THR A 469 -35.11 -10.41 5.49
CA THR A 469 -34.62 -9.30 4.64
C THR A 469 -33.09 -9.36 4.59
N CYS A 470 -32.52 -10.53 4.30
CA CYS A 470 -31.09 -10.67 4.05
C CYS A 470 -30.94 -10.95 2.56
N ASP A 471 -30.25 -10.07 1.83
CA ASP A 471 -30.02 -10.21 0.40
C ASP A 471 -29.45 -11.60 0.11
N GLU A 472 -30.05 -12.35 -0.82
CA GLU A 472 -29.62 -13.71 -1.19
C GLU A 472 -28.11 -13.76 -1.53
N ASN A 473 -27.57 -12.65 -2.03
CA ASN A 473 -26.16 -12.47 -2.37
C ASN A 473 -25.23 -12.42 -1.15
N THR A 474 -25.70 -11.94 0.00
CA THR A 474 -24.90 -11.93 1.24
C THR A 474 -24.82 -13.34 1.83
N ILE A 475 -25.93 -14.09 1.79
CA ILE A 475 -25.99 -15.46 2.28
C ILE A 475 -25.11 -16.40 1.45
N THR A 476 -25.11 -16.27 0.12
CA THR A 476 -24.25 -17.08 -0.76
C THR A 476 -22.77 -16.76 -0.58
N ARG A 477 -22.42 -15.49 -0.38
CA ARG A 477 -21.06 -15.05 -0.06
C ARG A 477 -20.58 -15.57 1.29
N ASP A 478 -21.36 -15.42 2.35
CA ASP A 478 -21.00 -15.87 3.70
C ASP A 478 -20.80 -17.39 3.73
N THR A 479 -21.63 -18.12 2.97
CA THR A 479 -21.47 -19.56 2.78
C THR A 479 -20.19 -19.91 2.03
N ALA A 480 -19.82 -19.16 0.99
CA ALA A 480 -18.58 -19.35 0.25
C ALA A 480 -17.33 -19.05 1.11
N LEU A 481 -17.37 -17.99 1.92
CA LEU A 481 -16.30 -17.63 2.84
C LEU A 481 -16.10 -18.68 3.94
N LYS A 482 -17.19 -19.18 4.52
CA LYS A 482 -17.14 -20.27 5.50
C LYS A 482 -16.51 -21.52 4.89
N THR A 483 -16.95 -21.88 3.68
CA THR A 483 -16.39 -23.02 2.94
C THR A 483 -14.89 -22.84 2.66
N TRP A 484 -14.46 -21.63 2.32
CA TRP A 484 -13.06 -21.31 2.08
C TRP A 484 -12.19 -21.43 3.35
N LEU A 485 -12.65 -20.90 4.49
CA LEU A 485 -11.94 -21.03 5.77
C LEU A 485 -11.81 -22.49 6.20
N GLU A 486 -12.83 -23.31 5.95
CA GLU A 486 -12.77 -24.76 6.20
C GLU A 486 -11.72 -25.44 5.31
N LEU A 487 -11.59 -25.03 4.06
CA LEU A 487 -10.59 -25.52 3.12
C LEU A 487 -9.16 -25.11 3.52
N GLU A 488 -8.96 -23.85 3.92
CA GLU A 488 -7.67 -23.34 4.39
C GLU A 488 -7.19 -24.08 5.64
N ASN A 489 -8.08 -24.27 6.62
CA ASN A 489 -7.77 -25.04 7.82
C ASN A 489 -7.39 -26.50 7.49
N LYS A 490 -8.13 -27.16 6.59
CA LYS A 490 -7.80 -28.52 6.15
C LYS A 490 -6.45 -28.59 5.43
N LEU A 491 -6.14 -27.59 4.60
CA LEU A 491 -4.86 -27.50 3.90
C LEU A 491 -3.70 -27.32 4.90
N LEU A 492 -3.83 -26.41 5.87
CA LEU A 492 -2.82 -26.20 6.90
C LEU A 492 -2.60 -27.44 7.77
N LEU A 493 -3.68 -28.11 8.19
CA LEU A 493 -3.58 -29.37 8.93
C LEU A 493 -2.83 -30.43 8.13
N ARG A 494 -3.15 -30.60 6.83
CA ARG A 494 -2.49 -31.60 5.99
C ARG A 494 -1.04 -31.26 5.69
N GLN A 495 -0.71 -29.98 5.52
CA GLN A 495 0.68 -29.52 5.40
C GLN A 495 1.48 -29.84 6.66
N ASN A 496 0.90 -29.61 7.84
CA ASN A 496 1.53 -29.89 9.13
C ASN A 496 1.76 -31.40 9.36
N GLU A 497 0.84 -32.26 8.90
CA GLU A 497 1.00 -33.72 8.97
C GLU A 497 2.12 -34.25 8.06
N LEU A 498 2.40 -33.56 6.94
CA LEU A 498 3.36 -33.98 5.92
C LEU A 498 4.70 -33.23 6.00
N VAL A 499 4.95 -32.50 7.10
CA VAL A 499 6.20 -31.76 7.31
C VAL A 499 7.39 -32.74 7.26
N GLY A 500 8.30 -32.51 6.32
CA GLY A 500 9.50 -33.32 6.08
C GLY A 500 9.39 -34.31 4.91
N GLU A 501 8.18 -34.68 4.48
CA GLU A 501 7.94 -35.55 3.31
C GLU A 501 7.35 -34.80 2.11
N LEU A 502 6.95 -33.54 2.30
CA LEU A 502 6.32 -32.68 1.30
C LEU A 502 7.36 -32.04 0.35
N VAL A 503 7.23 -32.32 -0.94
CA VAL A 503 8.04 -31.67 -1.99
C VAL A 503 7.29 -30.47 -2.58
N VAL A 504 7.89 -29.28 -2.56
CA VAL A 504 7.29 -28.09 -3.16
C VAL A 504 7.63 -28.05 -4.66
N ILE A 505 6.62 -28.03 -5.53
CA ILE A 505 6.79 -27.78 -6.96
C ILE A 505 6.71 -26.28 -7.20
N ASP A 506 7.88 -25.65 -7.27
CA ASP A 506 8.09 -24.24 -7.60
C ASP A 506 8.70 -24.01 -8.99
N SER A 507 9.09 -25.10 -9.68
CA SER A 507 9.84 -25.07 -10.92
C SER A 507 9.60 -26.32 -11.78
N PRO A 508 9.82 -26.25 -13.12
CA PRO A 508 9.73 -27.41 -14.00
C PRO A 508 10.68 -28.55 -13.60
N SER A 509 11.88 -28.20 -13.11
CA SER A 509 12.87 -29.16 -12.63
C SER A 509 12.37 -29.90 -11.37
N ALA A 510 11.74 -29.19 -10.43
CA ALA A 510 11.12 -29.80 -9.26
C ALA A 510 9.96 -30.73 -9.64
N ARG A 511 9.16 -30.35 -10.66
CA ARG A 511 8.10 -31.20 -11.22
C ARG A 511 8.63 -32.48 -11.86
N MET A 512 9.67 -32.37 -12.68
CA MET A 512 10.29 -33.54 -13.34
C MET A 512 10.88 -34.48 -12.31
N LYS A 513 11.58 -33.94 -11.31
CA LYS A 513 12.13 -34.71 -10.19
C LYS A 513 11.05 -35.44 -9.39
N ALA A 514 9.96 -34.75 -9.01
CA ALA A 514 8.84 -35.38 -8.32
C ALA A 514 8.17 -36.50 -9.14
N GLY A 515 8.11 -36.33 -10.47
CA GLY A 515 7.62 -37.36 -11.39
C GLY A 515 8.57 -38.54 -11.57
N GLU A 516 9.88 -38.34 -11.45
CA GLU A 516 10.90 -39.40 -11.47
C GLU A 516 10.96 -40.16 -10.14
N ASP A 517 10.86 -39.44 -9.02
CA ASP A 517 10.78 -40.01 -7.69
C ASP A 517 9.51 -40.88 -7.52
N GLU A 518 8.40 -40.48 -8.13
CA GLU A 518 7.18 -41.31 -8.23
C GLU A 518 7.43 -42.59 -9.03
N LYS A 519 8.06 -42.49 -10.21
CA LYS A 519 8.40 -43.70 -11.01
C LYS A 519 9.29 -44.65 -10.22
N LYS A 520 10.29 -44.12 -9.52
CA LYS A 520 11.21 -44.90 -8.71
C LYS A 520 10.48 -45.58 -7.55
N ALA A 521 9.61 -44.86 -6.84
CA ALA A 521 8.78 -45.39 -5.77
C ALA A 521 7.82 -46.51 -6.24
N THR A 522 7.32 -46.42 -7.47
CA THR A 522 6.45 -47.44 -8.10
C THR A 522 7.26 -48.65 -8.60
N CYS A 523 8.47 -48.45 -9.12
CA CYS A 523 9.37 -49.55 -9.50
C CYS A 523 9.91 -50.34 -8.29
N ASP A 524 10.27 -49.65 -7.20
CA ASP A 524 10.75 -50.28 -5.96
C ASP A 524 9.64 -51.09 -5.27
N GLN A 525 8.37 -50.73 -5.49
CA GLN A 525 7.17 -51.44 -5.02
C GLN A 525 6.91 -52.78 -5.71
N ASN A 526 7.14 -52.88 -7.02
CA ASN A 526 7.00 -54.16 -7.72
C ASN A 526 7.92 -55.26 -7.15
N ASN A 527 8.89 -54.87 -6.31
CA ASN A 527 9.83 -55.74 -5.62
C ASN A 527 9.53 -55.94 -4.12
N ALA A 528 8.59 -55.22 -3.49
CA ALA A 528 8.32 -55.29 -2.04
C ALA A 528 6.82 -55.19 -1.69
N ALA A 529 6.33 -56.13 -0.88
CA ALA A 529 4.92 -56.27 -0.47
C ALA A 529 4.49 -55.26 0.62
N GLY A 530 4.48 -53.96 0.30
CA GLY A 530 4.02 -52.88 1.18
C GLY A 530 3.05 -51.91 0.48
N SER A 531 2.30 -51.12 1.26
CA SER A 531 1.41 -50.07 0.74
C SER A 531 2.18 -49.04 -0.11
N PRO A 532 1.57 -48.46 -1.16
CA PRO A 532 2.29 -47.63 -2.10
C PRO A 532 2.95 -46.42 -1.43
N LYS A 533 4.27 -46.27 -1.62
CA LYS A 533 5.03 -45.09 -1.20
C LYS A 533 4.61 -43.91 -2.07
N LYS A 534 3.71 -43.08 -1.54
CA LYS A 534 3.23 -41.86 -2.20
C LYS A 534 4.29 -40.76 -2.11
N VAL A 535 4.51 -40.06 -3.22
CA VAL A 535 5.33 -38.85 -3.25
C VAL A 535 4.41 -37.66 -3.06
N TYR A 536 4.41 -37.09 -1.85
CA TYR A 536 3.58 -35.95 -1.51
C TYR A 536 4.17 -34.65 -2.03
N VAL A 537 3.30 -33.82 -2.57
CA VAL A 537 3.65 -32.62 -3.30
C VAL A 537 2.72 -31.47 -2.93
N GLN A 538 3.30 -30.28 -2.81
CA GLN A 538 2.58 -29.01 -2.83
C GLN A 538 2.79 -28.32 -4.17
N ALA A 539 1.71 -27.89 -4.81
CA ALA A 539 1.74 -27.11 -6.05
C ALA A 539 0.88 -25.85 -5.89
N THR A 540 1.46 -24.72 -6.30
CA THR A 540 0.78 -23.41 -6.37
C THR A 540 0.81 -22.91 -7.80
N GLY A 541 -0.33 -22.46 -8.31
CA GLY A 541 -0.40 -21.91 -9.66
C GLY A 541 -1.78 -21.37 -10.06
N GLU A 542 -1.86 -20.84 -11.27
CA GLU A 542 -3.08 -20.25 -11.84
C GLU A 542 -3.92 -21.32 -12.56
N ILE A 543 -5.23 -21.35 -12.33
CA ILE A 543 -6.13 -22.27 -13.02
C ILE A 543 -6.35 -21.79 -14.46
N THR A 544 -5.90 -22.56 -15.44
CA THR A 544 -6.09 -22.25 -16.88
C THR A 544 -7.34 -22.91 -17.46
N HIS A 545 -7.77 -24.04 -16.92
CA HIS A 545 -8.92 -24.79 -17.40
C HIS A 545 -9.53 -25.67 -16.29
N VAL A 546 -10.86 -25.75 -16.24
CA VAL A 546 -11.63 -26.63 -15.34
C VAL A 546 -12.52 -27.57 -16.16
N ARG A 547 -12.44 -28.88 -15.92
CA ARG A 547 -13.34 -29.89 -16.51
C ARG A 547 -14.07 -30.63 -15.40
N LYS A 548 -15.39 -30.55 -15.40
CA LYS A 548 -16.26 -31.14 -14.38
C LYS A 548 -16.89 -32.42 -14.92
N PHE A 549 -16.97 -33.45 -14.09
CA PHE A 549 -17.64 -34.71 -14.41
C PHE A 549 -18.75 -34.96 -13.38
N SER A 550 -19.84 -35.59 -13.82
CA SER A 550 -21.04 -35.84 -13.00
C SER A 550 -20.81 -36.77 -11.80
N ASN A 551 -19.69 -37.50 -11.76
CA ASN A 551 -19.42 -38.55 -10.78
C ASN A 551 -18.55 -38.04 -9.60
N GLY A 552 -18.63 -36.76 -9.25
CA GLY A 552 -17.82 -36.21 -8.15
C GLY A 552 -16.32 -36.18 -8.46
N MET A 553 -15.99 -35.98 -9.74
CA MET A 553 -14.62 -35.88 -10.25
C MET A 553 -14.44 -34.61 -11.06
N ALA A 554 -13.27 -34.00 -10.98
CA ALA A 554 -12.91 -32.84 -11.78
C ALA A 554 -11.42 -32.85 -12.12
N PHE A 555 -11.09 -32.35 -13.31
CA PHE A 555 -9.72 -32.12 -13.75
C PHE A 555 -9.48 -30.63 -13.91
N LEU A 556 -8.39 -30.15 -13.32
CA LEU A 556 -7.92 -28.78 -13.46
C LEU A 556 -6.57 -28.78 -14.19
N SER A 557 -6.33 -27.74 -14.97
CA SER A 557 -5.03 -27.44 -15.56
C SER A 557 -4.41 -26.27 -14.79
N LEU A 558 -3.32 -26.52 -14.09
CA LEU A 558 -2.63 -25.53 -13.26
C LEU A 558 -1.36 -25.04 -13.97
N GLU A 559 -1.26 -23.74 -14.21
CA GLU A 559 -0.04 -23.09 -14.72
C GLU A 559 0.78 -22.59 -13.54
N LEU A 560 2.02 -23.06 -13.42
CA LEU A 560 2.87 -22.75 -12.28
C LEU A 560 3.49 -21.35 -12.44
N ALA A 561 3.64 -20.61 -11.34
CA ALA A 561 4.18 -19.25 -11.36
C ALA A 561 5.60 -19.21 -11.95
N GLY A 562 5.79 -18.43 -13.03
CA GLY A 562 7.11 -18.19 -13.63
C GLY A 562 7.45 -19.01 -14.88
N THR A 563 6.53 -19.81 -15.43
CA THR A 563 6.82 -20.69 -16.58
C THR A 563 5.91 -20.40 -17.79
N GLY A 564 6.22 -19.36 -18.58
CA GLY A 564 5.50 -19.07 -19.82
C GLY A 564 5.75 -20.05 -20.98
N PHE A 565 6.25 -21.27 -20.72
CA PHE A 565 6.74 -22.20 -21.75
C PHE A 565 6.48 -23.69 -21.49
N ASP A 566 5.72 -24.11 -20.48
CA ASP A 566 5.53 -25.54 -20.19
C ASP A 566 4.07 -26.01 -20.15
N ARG A 567 3.82 -27.29 -20.42
CA ARG A 567 2.46 -27.88 -20.38
C ARG A 567 1.89 -27.74 -18.95
N PRO A 568 0.63 -27.32 -18.78
CA PRO A 568 0.05 -27.15 -17.44
C PRO A 568 0.08 -28.47 -16.64
N LEU A 569 0.25 -28.36 -15.32
CA LEU A 569 0.13 -29.50 -14.42
C LEU A 569 -1.33 -29.94 -14.35
N GLN A 570 -1.60 -31.20 -14.68
CA GLN A 570 -2.95 -31.76 -14.50
C GLN A 570 -3.17 -32.06 -13.02
N VAL A 571 -4.20 -31.45 -12.46
CA VAL A 571 -4.64 -31.63 -11.08
C VAL A 571 -5.98 -32.36 -11.12
N PHE A 572 -6.14 -33.38 -10.31
CA PHE A 572 -7.37 -34.16 -10.26
C PHE A 572 -7.98 -34.16 -8.88
N LEU A 573 -9.27 -33.84 -8.87
CA LEU A 573 -10.11 -33.75 -7.70
C LEU A 573 -11.09 -34.92 -7.74
N ALA A 574 -11.16 -35.67 -6.65
CA ALA A 574 -12.13 -36.74 -6.46
C ALA A 574 -12.73 -36.65 -5.06
N CYS A 575 -14.05 -36.81 -4.94
CA CYS A 575 -14.76 -36.78 -3.65
C CYS A 575 -14.12 -37.70 -2.61
N GLU A 576 -13.74 -38.92 -3.04
CA GLU A 576 -13.15 -39.95 -2.17
C GLU A 576 -11.81 -39.52 -1.60
N THR A 577 -10.94 -38.90 -2.43
CA THR A 577 -9.61 -38.47 -1.98
C THR A 577 -9.66 -37.22 -1.10
N LEU A 578 -10.63 -36.34 -1.35
CA LEU A 578 -10.83 -35.10 -0.59
C LEU A 578 -11.67 -35.30 0.68
N GLY A 579 -12.29 -36.47 0.84
CA GLY A 579 -13.23 -36.74 1.94
C GLY A 579 -14.45 -35.82 1.92
N TRP A 580 -14.89 -35.38 0.73
CA TRP A 580 -16.01 -34.46 0.56
C TRP A 580 -17.30 -35.20 0.23
N SER A 581 -18.43 -34.69 0.72
CA SER A 581 -19.74 -35.12 0.23
C SER A 581 -19.93 -34.68 -1.23
N PRO A 582 -20.76 -35.37 -2.03
CA PRO A 582 -21.06 -34.95 -3.40
C PRO A 582 -21.59 -33.51 -3.51
N SER A 583 -22.35 -33.06 -2.51
CA SER A 583 -22.86 -31.68 -2.44
C SER A 583 -21.74 -30.67 -2.18
N MET A 584 -20.86 -30.94 -1.21
CA MET A 584 -19.69 -30.10 -0.93
C MET A 584 -18.77 -30.02 -2.15
N PHE A 585 -18.54 -31.14 -2.82
CA PHE A 585 -17.73 -31.20 -4.04
C PHE A 585 -18.32 -30.34 -5.16
N THR A 586 -19.62 -30.47 -5.41
CA THR A 586 -20.31 -29.67 -6.43
C THR A 586 -20.21 -28.18 -6.11
N ASN A 587 -20.41 -27.80 -4.85
CA ASN A 587 -20.29 -26.42 -4.40
C ASN A 587 -18.87 -25.90 -4.61
N VAL A 588 -17.83 -26.55 -4.08
CA VAL A 588 -16.45 -26.07 -4.20
C VAL A 588 -15.99 -26.02 -5.66
N VAL A 589 -16.29 -27.05 -6.46
CA VAL A 589 -15.91 -27.08 -7.89
C VAL A 589 -16.72 -26.06 -8.71
N SER A 590 -17.91 -25.64 -8.25
CA SER A 590 -18.62 -24.50 -8.84
C SER A 590 -17.90 -23.17 -8.60
N LEU A 591 -17.15 -23.07 -7.50
CA LEU A 591 -16.37 -21.89 -7.13
C LEU A 591 -14.98 -21.81 -7.80
N LEU A 592 -14.57 -22.81 -8.58
CA LEU A 592 -13.26 -22.77 -9.27
C LEU A 592 -13.42 -22.16 -10.66
N ARG A 593 -12.74 -21.05 -10.93
CA ARG A 593 -12.74 -20.34 -12.20
C ARG A 593 -11.35 -20.30 -12.83
N LYS A 594 -11.31 -19.96 -14.11
CA LYS A 594 -10.05 -19.70 -14.82
C LYS A 594 -9.49 -18.36 -14.34
N GLY A 595 -8.20 -18.30 -14.02
CA GLY A 595 -7.53 -17.13 -13.47
C GLY A 595 -7.31 -17.19 -11.96
N ASP A 596 -8.05 -18.05 -11.25
CA ASP A 596 -7.89 -18.22 -9.81
C ASP A 596 -6.53 -18.84 -9.50
N GLU A 597 -5.86 -18.32 -8.48
CA GLU A 597 -4.63 -18.92 -7.96
C GLU A 597 -4.99 -19.99 -6.93
N LEU A 598 -4.54 -21.23 -7.15
CA LEU A 598 -4.84 -22.41 -6.34
C LEU A 598 -3.58 -22.90 -5.65
N VAL A 599 -3.68 -23.14 -4.35
CA VAL A 599 -2.70 -23.89 -3.56
C VAL A 599 -3.27 -25.29 -3.32
N SER A 600 -2.54 -26.31 -3.73
CA SER A 600 -2.98 -27.71 -3.60
C SER A 600 -1.88 -28.59 -3.00
N VAL A 601 -2.30 -29.50 -2.14
CA VAL A 601 -1.46 -30.53 -1.51
C VAL A 601 -2.05 -31.89 -1.85
N GLY A 602 -1.19 -32.79 -2.30
CA GLY A 602 -1.59 -34.10 -2.77
C GLY A 602 -0.41 -35.00 -3.02
N TYR A 603 -0.59 -36.04 -3.82
CA TYR A 603 0.49 -36.92 -4.23
C TYR A 603 0.54 -37.06 -5.76
N MET A 604 1.75 -37.30 -6.28
CA MET A 604 1.94 -37.55 -7.70
C MET A 604 1.36 -38.91 -8.07
N ALA A 605 0.55 -38.92 -9.13
CA ALA A 605 -0.08 -40.10 -9.71
C ALA A 605 0.06 -40.08 -11.24
N ARG A 606 -0.35 -41.16 -11.90
CA ARG A 606 -0.44 -41.24 -13.35
C ARG A 606 -1.86 -41.55 -13.79
N ASN A 607 -2.31 -40.86 -14.83
CA ASN A 607 -3.56 -41.26 -15.49
C ASN A 607 -3.37 -42.54 -16.31
N ALA A 608 -4.48 -43.10 -16.80
CA ALA A 608 -4.47 -44.29 -17.66
C ALA A 608 -3.64 -44.15 -18.95
N ARG A 609 -3.28 -42.91 -19.35
CA ARG A 609 -2.40 -42.62 -20.50
C ARG A 609 -0.92 -42.48 -20.10
N GLY A 610 -0.59 -42.71 -18.83
CA GLY A 610 0.77 -42.62 -18.31
C GLY A 610 1.27 -41.20 -18.04
N HIS A 611 0.44 -40.16 -18.19
CA HIS A 611 0.85 -38.79 -17.88
C HIS A 611 0.81 -38.54 -16.37
N ALA A 612 1.83 -37.85 -15.87
CA ALA A 612 1.92 -37.44 -14.47
C ALA A 612 0.85 -36.37 -14.16
N MET A 613 0.15 -36.58 -13.06
CA MET A 613 -0.92 -35.72 -12.55
C MET A 613 -0.81 -35.63 -11.03
N LEU A 614 -1.31 -34.54 -10.46
CA LEU A 614 -1.41 -34.36 -9.03
C LEU A 614 -2.79 -34.83 -8.56
N GLN A 615 -2.83 -35.87 -7.72
CA GLN A 615 -4.05 -36.28 -7.01
C GLN A 615 -4.16 -35.48 -5.72
N VAL A 616 -5.21 -34.67 -5.57
CA VAL A 616 -5.33 -33.72 -4.46
C VAL A 616 -5.98 -34.36 -3.23
N GLU A 617 -5.38 -34.11 -2.05
CA GLU A 617 -5.96 -34.46 -0.74
C GLU A 617 -6.46 -33.22 0.02
N ALA A 618 -5.83 -32.05 -0.18
CA ALA A 618 -6.30 -30.78 0.34
C ALA A 618 -6.00 -29.63 -0.63
N LEU A 619 -6.86 -28.62 -0.67
CA LEU A 619 -6.69 -27.45 -1.52
C LEU A 619 -7.26 -26.20 -0.86
N SER A 620 -6.75 -25.05 -1.24
CA SER A 620 -7.30 -23.74 -0.93
C SER A 620 -7.04 -22.78 -2.10
N LEU A 621 -7.96 -21.86 -2.37
CA LEU A 621 -7.66 -20.75 -3.28
C LEU A 621 -6.78 -19.74 -2.56
N ALA A 622 -5.67 -19.37 -3.19
CA ALA A 622 -4.84 -18.26 -2.72
C ALA A 622 -5.68 -16.99 -2.73
N ARG A 623 -5.46 -16.15 -1.72
CA ARG A 623 -6.29 -14.97 -1.43
C ARG A 623 -6.05 -13.85 -2.45
N SER A 624 -6.34 -14.10 -3.73
CA SER A 624 -6.57 -13.03 -4.70
C SER A 624 -7.93 -12.43 -4.35
N GLY A 625 -8.06 -11.11 -4.34
CA GLY A 625 -9.29 -10.40 -3.95
C GLY A 625 -10.52 -10.66 -4.84
N GLU A 626 -10.54 -11.71 -5.66
CA GLU A 626 -11.50 -11.97 -6.73
C GLU A 626 -12.71 -12.85 -6.33
N TYR A 627 -12.84 -13.24 -5.05
CA TYR A 627 -14.11 -13.78 -4.55
C TYR A 627 -15.27 -12.76 -4.57
N GLU A 628 -15.02 -11.52 -4.99
CA GLU A 628 -16.02 -10.49 -5.28
C GLU A 628 -16.81 -10.75 -6.58
N ALA A 629 -16.43 -11.76 -7.37
CA ALA A 629 -17.20 -12.21 -8.54
C ALA A 629 -18.33 -13.21 -8.20
N TYR A 630 -18.57 -13.49 -6.91
CA TYR A 630 -19.75 -14.19 -6.41
C TYR A 630 -20.83 -13.17 -6.04
N ASN A 631 -21.34 -12.49 -7.08
CA ASN A 631 -22.70 -11.95 -7.10
C ASN A 631 -23.55 -12.88 -7.95
#